data_AF-A0A942RNF1-F1
#
_entry.id   AF-A0A942RNF1-F1
#
_cell.length_a   1.000
_cell.length_b   1.000
_cell.length_c   1.000
_cell.angle_alpha   90.00
_cell.angle_beta   90.00
_cell.angle_gamma   90.00
#
_symmetry.space_group_name_H-M   'P 1'
#
loop_
_entity.id
_entity.type
_entity.pdbx_description
1 polymer ?
#
loop_
_entity_poly.entity_id
_entity_poly.type
_entity_poly.pdbx_seq_one_letter_code
_entity_poly.pdbx_strand_id
1 'polypeptide(L)'
;MNEVKLSRQEEEKKFIATTYIDLTRHGNRFGGKIKLEVDGQVYEFDDTEELTLEGRINASEFGAAYPEEVTIVHPRGGDELRHGQTGEDIVKGSGRFGVSRETPSSVIGNTGKVKGSRRSRGTAYKGSGITEIEIQEDGASINLFRKVKNIINQELNRIVSQLSPEQRQELLKPENKKLRAKYREQAQLVGLTEVMKNEQAVKLAAENEAYELIHVLKLSRRGVKEGETKAIPIVGSGMFAESLFKYALVVEDVATGQKKVGFDNVDKIGGFTKQATAFRVKFDRDIRKGDARNLDDFMKDTTISYEFTDPERAKLFEGKKVYLDWQKVKELAEEAKKRFVAQKGK
;
A
#
# COMPACT_ATOMS: atom_id res chain seq x y z
N MET A 1 28.44 33.44 27.45
CA MET A 1 27.60 32.58 26.60
C MET A 1 28.35 31.28 26.43
N ASN A 2 27.89 30.21 27.07
CA ASN A 2 28.51 28.89 26.91
C ASN A 2 27.95 28.27 25.62
N GLU A 3 28.79 28.15 24.60
CA GLU A 3 28.49 27.29 23.44
C GLU A 3 28.40 25.85 23.96
N VAL A 4 27.17 25.33 24.00
CA VAL A 4 26.95 23.90 24.19
C VAL A 4 27.47 23.22 22.93
N LYS A 5 28.70 22.70 22.98
CA LYS A 5 29.26 21.84 21.93
C LYS A 5 28.39 20.59 21.86
N LEU A 6 27.62 20.47 20.78
CA LEU A 6 26.90 19.26 20.44
C LEU A 6 27.89 18.10 20.35
N SER A 7 27.45 16.92 20.74
CA SER A 7 28.24 15.72 20.55
C SER A 7 28.47 15.50 19.04
N ARG A 8 29.61 14.89 18.67
CA ARG A 8 29.94 14.58 17.26
C ARG A 8 28.81 13.83 16.53
N GLN A 9 28.05 13.00 17.25
CA GLN A 9 26.87 12.30 16.71
C GLN A 9 25.69 13.23 16.40
N GLU A 10 25.47 14.27 17.21
CA GLU A 10 24.43 15.28 16.97
C GLU A 10 24.82 16.22 15.82
N GLU A 11 26.11 16.48 15.63
CA GLU A 11 26.61 17.20 14.45
C GLU A 11 26.48 16.37 13.17
N GLU A 12 26.76 15.07 13.22
CA GLU A 12 26.60 14.16 12.08
C GLU A 12 25.13 14.06 11.62
N LYS A 13 24.17 14.05 12.55
CA LYS A 13 22.73 14.03 12.24
C LYS A 13 22.27 15.24 11.42
N LYS A 14 22.93 16.39 11.51
CA LYS A 14 22.56 17.59 10.73
C LYS A 14 22.73 17.38 9.23
N PHE A 15 23.64 16.50 8.81
CA PHE A 15 23.90 16.19 7.40
C PHE A 15 23.08 15.01 6.87
N ILE A 16 22.20 14.45 7.70
CA ILE A 16 21.33 13.34 7.31
C ILE A 16 19.96 13.87 6.92
N ALA A 17 19.53 13.51 5.71
CA ALA A 17 18.16 13.68 5.24
C ALA A 17 17.42 12.35 5.39
N THR A 18 16.40 12.31 6.26
CA THR A 18 15.67 11.08 6.58
C THR A 18 14.34 11.02 5.83
N THR A 19 14.07 9.94 5.11
CA THR A 19 12.78 9.70 4.47
C THR A 19 12.20 8.35 4.86
N TYR A 20 10.96 8.34 5.33
CA TYR A 20 10.13 7.16 5.45
C TYR A 20 9.25 7.02 4.20
N ILE A 21 9.28 5.85 3.57
CA ILE A 21 8.34 5.46 2.51
C ILE A 21 7.56 4.26 3.01
N ASP A 22 6.25 4.38 3.01
CA ASP A 22 5.35 3.35 3.50
C ASP A 22 4.53 2.80 2.35
N LEU A 23 4.66 1.51 2.07
CA LEU A 23 3.84 0.80 1.09
C LEU A 23 2.56 0.33 1.80
N THR A 24 1.49 1.11 1.67
CA THR A 24 0.28 0.99 2.50
C THR A 24 -0.93 0.58 1.66
N ARG A 25 -1.71 -0.39 2.17
CA ARG A 25 -3.05 -0.68 1.63
C ARG A 25 -4.06 0.32 2.17
N HIS A 26 -5.00 0.75 1.32
CA HIS A 26 -6.13 1.57 1.77
C HIS A 26 -6.94 0.95 2.93
N GLY A 27 -7.65 1.78 3.71
CA GLY A 27 -8.51 1.34 4.82
C GLY A 27 -9.67 0.42 4.38
N ASN A 28 -10.38 -0.18 5.35
CA ASN A 28 -11.55 -1.03 5.07
C ASN A 28 -12.58 -0.28 4.24
N ARG A 29 -13.31 -1.00 3.40
CA ARG A 29 -14.38 -0.45 2.58
C ARG A 29 -15.68 -1.20 2.74
N PHE A 30 -16.80 -0.48 2.60
CA PHE A 30 -18.10 -1.14 2.46
C PHE A 30 -18.27 -1.83 1.10
N GLY A 31 -17.57 -1.32 0.07
CA GLY A 31 -17.50 -1.97 -1.23
C GLY A 31 -18.60 -1.60 -2.22
N GLY A 32 -19.49 -0.65 -1.88
CA GLY A 32 -20.63 -0.29 -2.71
C GLY A 32 -21.70 -1.38 -2.73
N LYS A 33 -22.48 -1.44 -3.81
CA LYS A 33 -23.58 -2.42 -3.96
C LYS A 33 -23.15 -3.86 -3.67
N ILE A 34 -23.96 -4.54 -2.87
CA ILE A 34 -23.79 -5.93 -2.45
C ILE A 34 -25.10 -6.67 -2.68
N LYS A 35 -25.01 -7.89 -3.20
CA LYS A 35 -26.15 -8.81 -3.34
C LYS A 35 -25.86 -10.02 -2.49
N LEU A 36 -26.77 -10.35 -1.59
CA LEU A 36 -26.69 -11.51 -0.70
C LEU A 36 -27.84 -12.45 -1.00
N GLU A 37 -27.55 -13.73 -1.12
CA GLU A 37 -28.58 -14.77 -1.19
C GLU A 37 -28.67 -15.47 0.17
N VAL A 38 -29.84 -15.40 0.80
CA VAL A 38 -30.08 -15.96 2.13
C VAL A 38 -31.41 -16.71 2.08
N ASP A 39 -31.39 -18.02 2.36
CA ASP A 39 -32.57 -18.88 2.38
C ASP A 39 -33.42 -18.81 1.09
N GLY A 40 -32.75 -18.67 -0.07
CA GLY A 40 -33.39 -18.57 -1.39
C GLY A 40 -33.96 -17.18 -1.71
N GLN A 41 -33.81 -16.19 -0.83
CA GLN A 41 -34.17 -14.81 -1.07
C GLN A 41 -32.94 -13.95 -1.37
N VAL A 42 -33.07 -13.06 -2.37
CA VAL A 42 -32.02 -12.11 -2.74
C VAL A 42 -32.25 -10.78 -2.04
N TYR A 43 -31.21 -10.29 -1.35
CA TYR A 43 -31.18 -8.99 -0.69
C TYR A 43 -30.12 -8.11 -1.35
N GLU A 44 -30.50 -6.88 -1.70
CA GLU A 44 -29.59 -5.89 -2.27
C GLU A 44 -29.38 -4.74 -1.28
N PHE A 45 -28.14 -4.43 -0.98
CA PHE A 45 -27.78 -3.26 -0.16
C PHE A 45 -26.90 -2.32 -0.97
N ASP A 46 -27.08 -1.03 -0.76
CA ASP A 46 -26.26 0.02 -1.36
C ASP A 46 -25.40 0.73 -0.30
N ASP A 47 -24.34 0.05 0.13
CA ASP A 47 -23.39 0.60 1.09
C ASP A 47 -22.34 1.46 0.34
N THR A 48 -22.78 2.60 -0.20
CA THR A 48 -22.03 3.50 -1.10
C THR A 48 -20.82 4.20 -0.48
N GLU A 49 -20.71 4.18 0.84
CA GLU A 49 -19.56 4.72 1.56
C GLU A 49 -18.28 4.02 1.10
N GLU A 50 -17.24 4.80 0.79
CA GLU A 50 -15.97 4.23 0.32
C GLU A 50 -15.24 3.50 1.43
N LEU A 51 -14.86 4.20 2.50
CA LEU A 51 -14.21 3.61 3.67
C LEU A 51 -15.17 3.44 4.84
N THR A 52 -15.02 2.36 5.60
CA THR A 52 -15.70 2.22 6.90
C THR A 52 -15.09 3.17 7.93
N LEU A 53 -15.84 3.51 8.98
CA LEU A 53 -15.32 4.29 10.10
C LEU A 53 -14.04 3.66 10.68
N GLU A 54 -14.03 2.34 10.85
CA GLU A 54 -12.85 1.59 11.32
C GLU A 54 -11.67 1.73 10.36
N GLY A 55 -11.91 1.64 9.05
CA GLY A 55 -10.88 1.85 8.03
C GLY A 55 -10.25 3.25 8.09
N ARG A 56 -11.04 4.27 8.44
CA ARG A 56 -10.57 5.65 8.64
C ARG A 56 -9.83 5.83 9.96
N ILE A 57 -10.30 5.20 11.03
CA ILE A 57 -9.65 5.19 12.34
C ILE A 57 -8.27 4.53 12.23
N ASN A 58 -8.20 3.33 11.65
CA ASN A 58 -6.93 2.61 11.46
C ASN A 58 -5.92 3.42 10.64
N ALA A 59 -6.38 4.12 9.60
CA ALA A 59 -5.54 5.03 8.82
C ALA A 59 -5.02 6.21 9.67
N SER A 60 -5.87 6.76 10.53
CA SER A 60 -5.48 7.84 11.45
C SER A 60 -4.49 7.34 12.52
N GLU A 61 -4.73 6.17 13.12
CA GLU A 61 -3.84 5.56 14.09
C GLU A 61 -2.46 5.24 13.49
N PHE A 62 -2.42 4.75 12.24
CA PHE A 62 -1.16 4.58 11.52
C PHE A 62 -0.41 5.91 11.36
N GLY A 63 -1.11 6.98 11.01
CA GLY A 63 -0.55 8.33 10.94
C GLY A 63 -0.03 8.83 12.30
N ALA A 64 -0.73 8.52 13.39
CA ALA A 64 -0.32 8.91 14.73
C ALA A 64 0.93 8.15 15.23
N ALA A 65 1.23 6.99 14.64
CA ALA A 65 2.36 6.14 15.01
C ALA A 65 3.71 6.58 14.39
N TYR A 66 3.76 7.65 13.60
CA TYR A 66 5.04 8.19 13.14
C TYR A 66 5.83 8.84 14.30
N PRO A 67 7.18 8.74 14.30
CA PRO A 67 8.03 9.47 15.22
C PRO A 67 7.76 10.98 15.21
N GLU A 68 8.03 11.65 16.32
CA GLU A 68 7.59 13.04 16.51
C GLU A 68 8.19 14.03 15.54
N GLU A 69 9.43 13.77 15.13
CA GLU A 69 10.19 14.56 14.18
C GLU A 69 9.71 14.41 12.73
N VAL A 70 8.85 13.42 12.44
CA VAL A 70 8.40 13.13 11.08
C VAL A 70 7.33 14.12 10.66
N THR A 71 7.57 14.77 9.53
CA THR A 71 6.52 15.47 8.81
C THR A 71 6.01 14.63 7.65
N ILE A 72 4.70 14.40 7.57
CA ILE A 72 4.12 13.74 6.40
C ILE A 72 4.10 14.73 5.23
N VAL A 73 4.74 14.33 4.14
CA VAL A 73 4.61 14.94 2.82
C VAL A 73 3.47 14.24 2.10
N HIS A 74 2.76 14.98 1.24
CA HIS A 74 1.56 14.51 0.54
C HIS A 74 1.58 13.01 0.17
N PRO A 75 0.70 12.19 0.78
CA PRO A 75 0.55 10.80 0.39
C PRO A 75 0.25 10.69 -1.09
N ARG A 76 0.78 9.63 -1.70
CA ARG A 76 0.54 9.29 -3.11
C ARG A 76 -0.43 8.14 -3.20
N GLY A 77 -1.28 8.14 -4.20
CA GLY A 77 -2.15 7.01 -4.49
C GLY A 77 -2.86 7.17 -5.83
N GLY A 78 -3.43 6.07 -6.32
CA GLY A 78 -4.16 6.09 -7.60
C GLY A 78 -5.46 6.91 -7.55
N ASP A 79 -6.15 7.02 -8.68
CA ASP A 79 -7.33 7.88 -8.88
C ASP A 79 -8.62 7.43 -8.17
N GLU A 80 -8.51 6.44 -7.28
CA GLU A 80 -9.63 5.87 -6.54
C GLU A 80 -9.83 6.64 -5.23
N LEU A 81 -11.08 7.03 -4.93
CA LEU A 81 -11.42 7.87 -3.79
C LEU A 81 -10.90 7.31 -2.46
N ARG A 82 -10.95 5.98 -2.29
CA ARG A 82 -10.40 5.26 -1.11
C ARG A 82 -8.91 5.47 -0.86
N HIS A 83 -8.10 5.65 -1.91
CA HIS A 83 -6.68 5.96 -1.74
C HIS A 83 -6.49 7.36 -1.19
N GLY A 84 -7.25 8.33 -1.72
CA GLY A 84 -7.26 9.71 -1.23
C GLY A 84 -7.75 9.84 0.20
N GLN A 85 -8.84 9.14 0.54
CA GLN A 85 -9.39 9.16 1.90
C GLN A 85 -8.42 8.55 2.91
N THR A 86 -7.84 7.39 2.60
CA THR A 86 -6.82 6.78 3.47
C THR A 86 -5.64 7.73 3.66
N GLY A 87 -5.11 8.32 2.58
CA GLY A 87 -4.01 9.29 2.68
C GLY A 87 -4.39 10.53 3.50
N GLU A 88 -5.61 11.03 3.38
CA GLU A 88 -6.10 12.14 4.18
C GLU A 88 -6.20 11.79 5.67
N ASP A 89 -6.68 10.59 5.99
CA ASP A 89 -6.81 10.13 7.37
C ASP A 89 -5.43 9.86 8.01
N ILE A 90 -4.46 9.30 7.28
CA ILE A 90 -3.04 9.20 7.72
C ILE A 90 -2.49 10.58 8.07
N VAL A 91 -2.71 11.56 7.19
CA VAL A 91 -2.26 12.94 7.41
C VAL A 91 -2.91 13.56 8.65
N LYS A 92 -4.23 13.39 8.81
CA LYS A 92 -4.97 13.89 9.99
C LYS A 92 -4.44 13.27 11.27
N GLY A 93 -4.27 11.95 11.29
CA GLY A 93 -3.77 11.22 12.45
C GLY A 93 -2.37 11.66 12.89
N SER A 94 -1.49 11.96 11.93
CA SER A 94 -0.14 12.44 12.26
C SER A 94 -0.09 13.82 12.92
N GLY A 95 -1.12 14.65 12.71
CA GLY A 95 -1.14 16.05 13.10
C GLY A 95 -0.04 16.93 12.43
N ARG A 96 0.80 16.36 11.56
CA ARG A 96 2.04 16.99 11.06
C ARG A 96 2.13 16.88 9.55
N PHE A 97 1.73 17.95 8.86
CA PHE A 97 1.63 17.97 7.41
C PHE A 97 2.42 19.10 6.74
N GLY A 98 3.31 18.73 5.82
CA GLY A 98 4.01 19.66 4.93
C GLY A 98 5.14 20.48 5.60
N VAL A 99 5.99 21.09 4.76
CA VAL A 99 7.00 22.06 5.22
C VAL A 99 6.25 23.35 5.59
N SER A 100 6.25 23.71 6.88
CA SER A 100 5.81 25.00 7.44
C SER A 100 4.31 25.39 7.37
N ARG A 101 3.35 24.46 7.26
CA ARG A 101 1.91 24.82 7.32
C ARG A 101 1.26 24.26 8.56
N GLU A 102 0.64 25.13 9.36
CA GLU A 102 -0.18 24.75 10.53
C GLU A 102 -1.40 23.91 10.14
N THR A 103 -1.81 23.94 8.86
CA THR A 103 -2.97 23.19 8.36
C THR A 103 -2.61 22.24 7.22
N PRO A 104 -2.95 20.95 7.32
CA PRO A 104 -2.78 20.01 6.24
C PRO A 104 -3.50 20.41 4.95
N SER A 105 -2.78 20.42 3.82
CA SER A 105 -3.44 20.63 2.53
C SER A 105 -4.21 19.37 2.13
N SER A 106 -5.53 19.46 1.92
CA SER A 106 -6.36 18.28 1.57
C SER A 106 -5.76 17.48 0.41
N VAL A 107 -5.67 16.16 0.58
CA VAL A 107 -5.17 15.16 -0.40
C VAL A 107 -6.19 14.97 -1.54
N ILE A 108 -7.46 15.16 -1.22
CA ILE A 108 -8.60 15.06 -2.13
C ILE A 108 -8.88 16.43 -2.77
N GLY A 109 -9.10 16.45 -4.08
CA GLY A 109 -9.57 17.63 -4.80
C GLY A 109 -11.09 17.80 -4.69
N ASN A 110 -11.61 18.92 -5.17
CA ASN A 110 -13.05 19.24 -5.11
C ASN A 110 -13.94 18.20 -5.81
N THR A 111 -13.37 17.35 -6.67
CA THR A 111 -14.05 16.26 -7.39
C THR A 111 -14.07 14.94 -6.61
N GLY A 112 -13.58 14.91 -5.37
CA GLY A 112 -13.41 13.68 -4.59
C GLY A 112 -12.17 12.85 -4.99
N LYS A 113 -11.48 13.18 -6.09
CA LYS A 113 -10.29 12.43 -6.52
C LYS A 113 -9.02 12.95 -5.87
N VAL A 114 -7.99 12.10 -5.77
CA VAL A 114 -6.63 12.53 -5.38
C VAL A 114 -6.16 13.68 -6.29
N LYS A 115 -5.59 14.74 -5.70
CA LYS A 115 -5.10 15.90 -6.47
C LYS A 115 -4.01 15.50 -7.46
N GLY A 116 -4.05 16.10 -8.66
CA GLY A 116 -3.27 15.70 -9.85
C GLY A 116 -1.77 15.46 -9.63
N SER A 117 -1.07 16.37 -8.94
CA SER A 117 0.37 16.26 -8.67
C SER A 117 0.75 15.19 -7.64
N ARG A 118 -0.26 14.61 -6.97
CA ARG A 118 -0.14 13.61 -5.90
C ARG A 118 -0.68 12.25 -6.34
N ARG A 119 -1.09 12.13 -7.61
CA ARG A 119 -1.56 10.87 -8.19
C ARG A 119 -0.37 9.97 -8.48
N SER A 120 -0.45 8.74 -7.99
CA SER A 120 0.41 7.66 -8.47
C SER A 120 -0.18 7.11 -9.76
N ARG A 121 0.63 7.01 -10.82
CA ARG A 121 0.27 6.29 -12.03
C ARG A 121 0.74 4.86 -11.86
N GLY A 122 -0.06 4.04 -11.18
CA GLY A 122 0.32 2.64 -11.04
C GLY A 122 -0.44 1.89 -9.97
N THR A 123 -0.73 2.48 -8.82
CA THR A 123 -1.22 1.72 -7.64
C THR A 123 -2.75 1.52 -7.59
N ALA A 124 -3.45 1.87 -8.68
CA ALA A 124 -4.88 1.60 -8.87
C ALA A 124 -5.09 0.58 -9.98
N TYR A 125 -6.07 -0.31 -9.82
CA TYR A 125 -6.36 -1.38 -10.77
C TYR A 125 -6.66 -0.89 -12.19
N LYS A 126 -7.45 0.19 -12.32
CA LYS A 126 -7.77 0.77 -13.63
C LYS A 126 -6.55 1.43 -14.29
N GLY A 127 -5.74 2.15 -13.52
CA GLY A 127 -4.57 2.87 -14.05
C GLY A 127 -3.36 1.96 -14.34
N SER A 128 -3.38 0.72 -13.86
CA SER A 128 -2.31 -0.26 -14.03
C SER A 128 -2.48 -1.16 -15.25
N GLY A 129 -3.68 -1.23 -15.83
CA GLY A 129 -4.02 -2.16 -16.92
C GLY A 129 -4.43 -3.56 -16.46
N ILE A 130 -4.46 -3.84 -15.15
CA ILE A 130 -4.84 -5.17 -14.62
C ILE A 130 -6.32 -5.48 -14.94
N THR A 131 -7.17 -4.46 -15.03
CA THR A 131 -8.59 -4.63 -15.38
C THR A 131 -8.82 -5.11 -16.82
N GLU A 132 -7.81 -5.06 -17.68
CA GLU A 132 -7.88 -5.43 -19.10
C GLU A 132 -7.37 -6.85 -19.36
N ILE A 133 -6.93 -7.57 -18.31
CA ILE A 133 -6.41 -8.92 -18.46
C ILE A 133 -7.55 -9.90 -18.75
N GLU A 134 -7.44 -10.57 -19.89
CA GLU A 134 -8.28 -11.69 -20.30
C GLU A 134 -7.55 -13.02 -20.02
N ILE A 135 -8.28 -14.00 -19.49
CA ILE A 135 -7.79 -15.36 -19.22
C ILE A 135 -8.65 -16.38 -19.97
N GLN A 136 -8.10 -17.56 -20.23
CA GLN A 136 -8.85 -18.68 -20.80
C GLN A 136 -9.40 -19.56 -19.68
N GLU A 137 -10.71 -19.81 -19.70
CA GLU A 137 -11.41 -20.70 -18.75
C GLU A 137 -12.47 -21.48 -19.54
N ASP A 138 -12.42 -22.81 -19.47
CA ASP A 138 -13.32 -23.71 -20.18
C ASP A 138 -13.47 -23.43 -21.69
N GLY A 139 -12.37 -22.99 -22.33
CA GLY A 139 -12.33 -22.66 -23.76
C GLY A 139 -12.92 -21.28 -24.12
N ALA A 140 -13.31 -20.47 -23.13
CA ALA A 140 -13.78 -19.11 -23.32
C ALA A 140 -12.80 -18.06 -22.75
N SER A 141 -12.71 -16.91 -23.42
CA SER A 141 -12.02 -15.74 -22.87
C SER A 141 -12.90 -15.06 -21.84
N ILE A 142 -12.40 -14.92 -20.61
CA ILE A 142 -13.05 -14.18 -19.55
C ILE A 142 -12.11 -13.14 -18.94
N ASN A 143 -12.67 -11.97 -18.64
CA ASN A 143 -11.96 -10.93 -17.92
C ASN A 143 -11.62 -11.36 -16.49
N LEU A 144 -10.35 -11.22 -16.08
CA LEU A 144 -9.86 -11.63 -14.77
C LEU A 144 -10.65 -10.99 -13.61
N PHE A 145 -11.00 -9.70 -13.72
CA PHE A 145 -11.78 -9.01 -12.68
C PHE A 145 -13.20 -9.56 -12.58
N ARG A 146 -13.78 -10.01 -13.70
CA ARG A 146 -15.10 -10.67 -13.69
C ARG A 146 -15.03 -12.00 -12.96
N LYS A 147 -14.02 -12.83 -13.24
CA LYS A 147 -13.78 -14.09 -12.51
C LYS A 147 -13.62 -13.85 -11.01
N VAL A 148 -12.72 -12.94 -10.62
CA VAL A 148 -12.46 -12.62 -9.22
C VAL A 148 -13.71 -12.09 -8.51
N LYS A 149 -14.50 -11.24 -9.17
CA LYS A 149 -15.76 -10.74 -8.61
C LYS A 149 -16.77 -11.87 -8.36
N ASN A 150 -16.84 -12.86 -9.25
CA ASN A 150 -17.71 -14.02 -9.07
C ASN A 150 -17.25 -14.85 -7.86
N ILE A 151 -15.95 -15.09 -7.71
CA ILE A 151 -15.38 -15.82 -6.57
C ILE A 151 -15.67 -15.10 -5.25
N ILE A 152 -15.50 -13.77 -5.20
CA ILE A 152 -15.84 -12.98 -4.01
C ILE A 152 -17.32 -13.13 -3.66
N ASN A 153 -18.22 -13.09 -4.65
CA ASN A 153 -19.66 -13.24 -4.38
C ASN A 153 -20.02 -14.65 -3.91
N GLN A 154 -19.44 -15.68 -4.52
CA GLN A 154 -19.64 -17.08 -4.10
C GLN A 154 -19.15 -17.30 -2.67
N GLU A 155 -17.96 -16.80 -2.34
CA GLU A 155 -17.40 -16.91 -1.01
C GLU A 155 -18.23 -16.14 0.03
N LEU A 156 -18.70 -14.94 -0.31
CA LEU A 156 -19.58 -14.17 0.55
C LEU A 156 -20.89 -14.92 0.85
N ASN A 157 -21.53 -15.50 -0.17
CA ASN A 157 -22.73 -16.32 0.03
C ASN A 157 -22.44 -17.56 0.89
N ARG A 158 -21.27 -18.19 0.70
CA ARG A 158 -20.81 -19.31 1.54
C ARG A 158 -20.61 -18.92 3.00
N ILE A 159 -20.01 -17.75 3.26
CA ILE A 159 -19.84 -17.24 4.63
C ILE A 159 -21.22 -17.00 5.26
N VAL A 160 -22.13 -16.35 4.52
CA VAL A 160 -23.47 -16.01 5.03
C VAL A 160 -24.31 -17.25 5.29
N SER A 161 -24.22 -18.30 4.48
CA SER A 161 -24.97 -19.55 4.70
C SER A 161 -24.49 -20.34 5.93
N GLN A 162 -23.28 -20.08 6.42
CA GLN A 162 -22.72 -20.70 7.63
C GLN A 162 -23.10 -19.96 8.93
N LEU A 163 -23.75 -18.80 8.82
CA LEU A 163 -24.17 -18.00 9.98
C LEU A 163 -25.42 -18.58 10.66
N SER A 164 -25.53 -18.38 11.97
CA SER A 164 -26.76 -18.72 12.69
C SER A 164 -27.96 -17.91 12.16
N PRO A 165 -29.21 -18.38 12.32
CA PRO A 165 -30.39 -17.63 11.91
C PRO A 165 -30.41 -16.19 12.46
N GLU A 166 -30.02 -16.01 13.72
CA GLU A 166 -29.96 -14.71 14.39
C GLU A 166 -28.89 -13.81 13.76
N GLN A 167 -27.71 -14.35 13.46
CA GLN A 167 -26.63 -13.62 12.79
C GLN A 167 -27.01 -13.21 11.36
N ARG A 168 -27.76 -14.05 10.65
CA ARG A 168 -28.28 -13.73 9.31
C ARG A 168 -29.31 -12.62 9.39
N GLN A 169 -30.26 -12.70 10.31
CA GLN A 169 -31.22 -11.60 10.49
C GLN A 169 -30.52 -10.29 10.85
N GLU A 170 -29.52 -10.34 11.72
CA GLU A 170 -28.72 -9.16 12.07
C GLU A 170 -28.02 -8.58 10.84
N LEU A 171 -27.38 -9.42 10.01
CA LEU A 171 -26.71 -9.00 8.78
C LEU A 171 -27.64 -8.26 7.80
N LEU A 172 -28.89 -8.72 7.71
CA LEU A 172 -29.89 -8.22 6.78
C LEU A 172 -30.50 -6.88 7.19
N LYS A 173 -30.28 -6.42 8.43
CA LYS A 173 -30.75 -5.10 8.87
C LYS A 173 -30.03 -3.98 8.11
N PRO A 174 -30.75 -2.99 7.53
CA PRO A 174 -30.14 -1.90 6.77
C PRO A 174 -28.99 -1.17 7.50
N GLU A 175 -29.14 -0.97 8.81
CA GLU A 175 -28.18 -0.30 9.69
C GLU A 175 -26.87 -1.08 9.89
N ASN A 176 -26.86 -2.39 9.66
CA ASN A 176 -25.71 -3.26 9.91
C ASN A 176 -24.69 -3.30 8.77
N LYS A 177 -24.43 -2.13 8.17
CA LYS A 177 -23.42 -1.94 7.11
C LYS A 177 -22.04 -2.44 7.52
N LYS A 178 -21.64 -2.24 8.79
CA LYS A 178 -20.34 -2.69 9.31
C LYS A 178 -20.21 -4.21 9.31
N LEU A 179 -21.27 -4.92 9.69
CA LEU A 179 -21.28 -6.38 9.69
C LEU A 179 -21.19 -6.92 8.25
N ARG A 180 -21.91 -6.31 7.30
CA ARG A 180 -21.77 -6.62 5.87
C ARG A 180 -20.36 -6.35 5.35
N ALA A 181 -19.77 -5.21 5.68
CA ALA A 181 -18.40 -4.88 5.29
C ALA A 181 -17.38 -5.91 5.81
N LYS A 182 -17.54 -6.37 7.06
CA LYS A 182 -16.69 -7.40 7.66
C LYS A 182 -16.71 -8.72 6.89
N TYR A 183 -17.89 -9.26 6.57
CA TYR A 183 -17.96 -10.52 5.81
C TYR A 183 -17.53 -10.35 4.36
N ARG A 184 -17.84 -9.19 3.75
CA ARG A 184 -17.35 -8.87 2.41
C ARG A 184 -15.83 -8.81 2.36
N GLU A 185 -15.20 -8.25 3.37
CA GLU A 185 -13.75 -8.20 3.46
C GLU A 185 -13.14 -9.61 3.48
N GLN A 186 -13.69 -10.52 4.29
CA GLN A 186 -13.26 -11.92 4.32
C GLN A 186 -13.33 -12.55 2.92
N ALA A 187 -14.44 -12.33 2.19
CA ALA A 187 -14.58 -12.81 0.83
C ALA A 187 -13.60 -12.13 -0.17
N GLN A 188 -13.30 -10.85 0.02
CA GLN A 188 -12.30 -10.13 -0.77
C GLN A 188 -10.88 -10.70 -0.59
N LEU A 189 -10.56 -11.27 0.57
CA LEU A 189 -9.27 -11.93 0.77
C LEU A 189 -9.13 -13.18 -0.11
N VAL A 190 -10.22 -13.94 -0.28
CA VAL A 190 -10.24 -15.09 -1.18
C VAL A 190 -10.08 -14.66 -2.63
N GLY A 191 -10.80 -13.61 -3.06
CA GLY A 191 -10.64 -13.04 -4.40
C GLY A 191 -9.23 -12.50 -4.67
N LEU A 192 -8.61 -11.88 -3.66
CA LEU A 192 -7.24 -11.39 -3.74
C LEU A 192 -6.23 -12.56 -3.79
N THR A 193 -6.45 -13.61 -3.01
CA THR A 193 -5.64 -14.84 -3.08
C THR A 193 -5.72 -15.46 -4.48
N GLU A 194 -6.91 -15.49 -5.08
CA GLU A 194 -7.08 -15.98 -6.44
C GLU A 194 -6.34 -15.12 -7.47
N VAL A 195 -6.48 -13.78 -7.42
CA VAL A 195 -5.79 -12.92 -8.40
C VAL A 195 -4.27 -13.04 -8.28
N MET A 196 -3.76 -13.29 -7.07
CA MET A 196 -2.33 -13.50 -6.83
C MET A 196 -1.76 -14.79 -7.45
N LYS A 197 -2.61 -15.71 -7.93
CA LYS A 197 -2.19 -16.87 -8.73
C LYS A 197 -1.94 -16.53 -10.20
N ASN A 198 -2.44 -15.38 -10.68
CA ASN A 198 -2.25 -14.96 -12.06
C ASN A 198 -0.91 -14.21 -12.21
N GLU A 199 0.12 -14.88 -12.74
CA GLU A 199 1.46 -14.29 -12.85
C GLU A 199 1.51 -12.99 -13.65
N GLN A 200 0.68 -12.86 -14.69
CA GLN A 200 0.62 -11.62 -15.48
C GLN A 200 0.12 -10.44 -14.63
N ALA A 201 -0.98 -10.63 -13.89
CA ALA A 201 -1.55 -9.61 -13.01
C ALA A 201 -0.57 -9.23 -11.89
N VAL A 202 0.06 -10.23 -11.27
CA VAL A 202 1.03 -10.01 -10.19
C VAL A 202 2.27 -9.29 -10.71
N LYS A 203 2.84 -9.71 -11.84
CA LYS A 203 3.97 -9.01 -12.45
C LYS A 203 3.62 -7.56 -12.79
N LEU A 204 2.46 -7.34 -13.39
CA LEU A 204 1.98 -6.01 -13.75
C LEU A 204 1.83 -5.09 -12.52
N ALA A 205 1.29 -5.62 -11.42
CA ALA A 205 1.19 -4.89 -10.16
C ALA A 205 2.56 -4.59 -9.54
N ALA A 206 3.49 -5.56 -9.55
CA ALA A 206 4.85 -5.41 -9.03
C ALA A 206 5.63 -4.31 -9.77
N GLU A 207 5.57 -4.31 -11.11
CA GLU A 207 6.21 -3.30 -11.95
C GLU A 207 5.69 -1.89 -11.64
N ASN A 208 4.39 -1.73 -11.46
CA ASN A 208 3.77 -0.44 -11.19
C ASN A 208 4.09 0.07 -9.77
N GLU A 209 4.12 -0.81 -8.77
CA GLU A 209 4.52 -0.46 -7.41
C GLU A 209 6.02 -0.09 -7.36
N ALA A 210 6.88 -0.85 -8.04
CA ALA A 210 8.31 -0.55 -8.17
C ALA A 210 8.54 0.83 -8.85
N TYR A 211 7.78 1.12 -9.91
CA TYR A 211 7.86 2.41 -10.59
C TYR A 211 7.50 3.58 -9.69
N GLU A 212 6.44 3.45 -8.88
CA GLU A 212 6.06 4.48 -7.91
C GLU A 212 7.09 4.61 -6.78
N LEU A 213 7.65 3.50 -6.28
CA LEU A 213 8.73 3.53 -5.29
C LEU A 213 9.96 4.28 -5.82
N ILE A 214 10.38 4.03 -7.07
CA ILE A 214 11.47 4.77 -7.71
C ILE A 214 11.12 6.26 -7.89
N HIS A 215 9.86 6.58 -8.20
CA HIS A 215 9.42 7.97 -8.31
C HIS A 215 9.49 8.68 -6.95
N VAL A 216 9.01 8.05 -5.88
CA VAL A 216 9.08 8.60 -4.53
C VAL A 216 10.51 8.74 -4.07
N LEU A 217 11.38 7.78 -4.37
CA LEU A 217 12.82 7.89 -4.11
C LEU A 217 13.43 9.12 -4.80
N LYS A 218 13.12 9.37 -6.08
CA LYS A 218 13.57 10.58 -6.79
C LYS A 218 13.08 11.87 -6.13
N LEU A 219 11.81 11.89 -5.68
CA LEU A 219 11.23 13.04 -4.98
C LEU A 219 11.89 13.27 -3.63
N SER A 220 12.07 12.21 -2.85
CA SER A 220 12.75 12.23 -1.55
C SER A 220 14.15 12.82 -1.68
N ARG A 221 14.97 12.29 -2.58
CA ARG A 221 16.36 12.75 -2.76
C ARG A 221 16.45 14.23 -3.12
N ARG A 222 15.52 14.73 -3.95
CA ARG A 222 15.48 16.13 -4.39
C ARG A 222 14.83 17.08 -3.39
N GLY A 223 13.89 16.57 -2.60
CA GLY A 223 12.96 17.37 -1.80
C GLY A 223 13.27 17.42 -0.31
N VAL A 224 13.89 16.38 0.25
CA VAL A 224 14.20 16.29 1.68
C VAL A 224 15.62 16.80 1.93
N LYS A 225 15.72 17.83 2.77
CA LYS A 225 16.97 18.54 3.05
C LYS A 225 17.67 17.97 4.29
N GLU A 226 18.88 18.47 4.53
CA GLU A 226 19.70 18.11 5.67
C GLU A 226 18.97 18.37 7.00
N GLY A 227 19.05 17.44 7.94
CA GLY A 227 18.37 17.51 9.23
C GLY A 227 16.85 17.35 9.16
N GLU A 228 16.26 17.25 7.96
CA GLU A 228 14.83 17.02 7.80
C GLU A 228 14.49 15.54 7.90
N THR A 229 13.34 15.27 8.53
CA THR A 229 12.74 13.94 8.58
C THR A 229 11.33 14.00 8.00
N LYS A 230 11.11 13.28 6.89
CA LYS A 230 9.85 13.31 6.14
C LYS A 230 9.30 11.90 5.91
N ALA A 231 7.99 11.78 5.79
CA ALA A 231 7.33 10.56 5.32
C ALA A 231 6.57 10.80 4.02
N ILE A 232 6.64 9.84 3.08
CA ILE A 232 5.88 9.87 1.82
C ILE A 232 5.15 8.52 1.68
N PRO A 233 3.94 8.39 2.26
CA PRO A 233 3.17 7.16 2.14
C PRO A 233 2.71 6.93 0.69
N ILE A 234 2.80 5.69 0.22
CA ILE A 234 2.22 5.20 -1.02
C ILE A 234 1.00 4.37 -0.65
N VAL A 235 -0.19 4.89 -0.97
CA VAL A 235 -1.47 4.22 -0.75
C VAL A 235 -1.90 3.51 -2.03
N GLY A 236 -1.85 2.19 -1.98
CA GLY A 236 -2.22 1.31 -3.09
C GLY A 236 -3.45 0.45 -2.80
N SER A 237 -3.92 -0.20 -3.86
CA SER A 237 -4.85 -1.32 -3.73
C SER A 237 -4.12 -2.57 -3.24
N GLY A 238 -4.87 -3.51 -2.64
CA GLY A 238 -4.31 -4.58 -1.80
C GLY A 238 -3.24 -5.47 -2.43
N MET A 239 -3.22 -5.66 -3.76
CA MET A 239 -2.25 -6.57 -4.39
C MET A 239 -0.88 -5.95 -4.68
N PHE A 240 -0.74 -4.62 -4.72
CA PHE A 240 0.43 -3.97 -5.32
C PHE A 240 1.72 -4.19 -4.52
N ALA A 241 1.70 -3.88 -3.22
CA ALA A 241 2.85 -4.12 -2.34
C ALA A 241 3.20 -5.62 -2.25
N GLU A 242 2.20 -6.49 -2.11
CA GLU A 242 2.41 -7.95 -2.08
C GLU A 242 3.02 -8.48 -3.37
N SER A 243 2.60 -7.94 -4.51
CA SER A 243 3.17 -8.27 -5.81
C SER A 243 4.63 -7.85 -5.89
N LEU A 244 4.99 -6.66 -5.40
CA LEU A 244 6.38 -6.24 -5.29
C LEU A 244 7.19 -7.20 -4.40
N PHE A 245 6.63 -7.62 -3.27
CA PHE A 245 7.31 -8.55 -2.36
C PHE A 245 7.56 -9.91 -3.00
N LYS A 246 6.60 -10.41 -3.79
CA LYS A 246 6.77 -11.67 -4.54
C LYS A 246 8.01 -11.65 -5.43
N TYR A 247 8.39 -10.50 -5.98
CA TYR A 247 9.52 -10.41 -6.90
C TYR A 247 10.81 -9.87 -6.27
N ALA A 248 10.72 -8.98 -5.29
CA ALA A 248 11.86 -8.20 -4.82
C ALA A 248 12.12 -8.27 -3.30
N LEU A 249 11.24 -8.90 -2.51
CA LEU A 249 11.53 -9.08 -1.08
C LEU A 249 12.60 -10.16 -0.91
N VAL A 250 13.65 -9.84 -0.18
CA VAL A 250 14.67 -10.79 0.24
C VAL A 250 14.51 -11.05 1.72
N VAL A 251 14.45 -12.34 2.06
CA VAL A 251 14.45 -12.82 3.43
C VAL A 251 15.73 -13.60 3.64
N GLU A 252 16.58 -13.11 4.54
CA GLU A 252 17.85 -13.73 4.92
C GLU A 252 17.73 -14.28 6.35
N ASP A 253 17.94 -15.59 6.49
CA ASP A 253 18.03 -16.23 7.80
C ASP A 253 19.35 -15.81 8.47
N VAL A 254 19.27 -15.23 9.67
CA VAL A 254 20.45 -14.65 10.33
C VAL A 254 21.44 -15.73 10.80
N ALA A 255 20.95 -16.91 11.17
CA ALA A 255 21.79 -17.99 11.69
C ALA A 255 22.58 -18.69 10.59
N THR A 256 21.97 -18.87 9.42
CA THR A 256 22.55 -19.63 8.30
C THR A 256 23.09 -18.76 7.18
N GLY A 257 22.67 -17.50 7.10
CA GLY A 257 22.93 -16.60 5.97
C GLY A 257 22.18 -16.99 4.68
N GLN A 258 21.27 -17.97 4.74
CA GLN A 258 20.51 -18.41 3.58
C GLN A 258 19.54 -17.32 3.13
N LYS A 259 19.58 -17.00 1.83
CA LYS A 259 18.75 -15.96 1.21
C LYS A 259 17.65 -16.60 0.37
N LYS A 260 16.43 -16.11 0.53
CA LYS A 260 15.32 -16.38 -0.39
C LYS A 260 14.87 -15.06 -1.01
N VAL A 261 14.91 -14.98 -2.33
CA VAL A 261 14.33 -13.87 -3.11
C VAL A 261 12.93 -14.28 -3.52
N GLY A 262 11.99 -13.37 -3.30
CA GLY A 262 10.60 -13.58 -3.64
C GLY A 262 9.86 -14.46 -2.64
N PHE A 263 8.54 -14.40 -2.70
CA PHE A 263 7.68 -15.05 -1.73
C PHE A 263 6.52 -15.77 -2.41
N ASP A 264 6.74 -17.05 -2.73
CA ASP A 264 5.72 -17.89 -3.38
C ASP A 264 4.56 -18.27 -2.43
N ASN A 265 4.81 -18.30 -1.12
CA ASN A 265 3.82 -18.71 -0.10
C ASN A 265 3.00 -17.52 0.44
N VAL A 266 2.43 -16.70 -0.45
CA VAL A 266 1.64 -15.50 -0.09
C VAL A 266 0.56 -15.80 0.97
N ASP A 267 0.03 -17.03 1.00
CA ASP A 267 -0.96 -17.52 1.97
C ASP A 267 -0.52 -17.45 3.45
N LYS A 268 0.79 -17.47 3.75
CA LYS A 268 1.32 -17.49 5.13
C LYS A 268 1.86 -16.14 5.64
N ILE A 269 1.88 -15.08 4.81
CA ILE A 269 2.44 -13.78 5.23
C ILE A 269 1.46 -12.98 6.10
N GLY A 270 0.23 -13.47 6.34
CA GLY A 270 -0.81 -12.61 6.92
C GLY A 270 -1.05 -11.36 6.06
N GLY A 271 -0.64 -11.40 4.78
CA GLY A 271 -0.49 -10.26 3.87
C GLY A 271 -1.79 -9.63 3.38
N PHE A 272 -2.90 -10.00 4.02
CA PHE A 272 -4.23 -9.51 3.66
C PHE A 272 -4.99 -8.88 4.83
N THR A 273 -4.51 -9.03 6.07
CA THR A 273 -5.42 -9.04 7.22
C THR A 273 -5.48 -7.76 8.04
N LYS A 274 -4.48 -6.87 7.95
CA LYS A 274 -4.54 -5.57 8.63
C LYS A 274 -4.45 -4.42 7.64
N GLN A 275 -5.41 -3.51 7.75
CA GLN A 275 -5.56 -2.36 6.88
C GLN A 275 -4.77 -1.19 7.43
N ALA A 276 -4.34 -0.28 6.54
CA ALA A 276 -3.52 0.87 6.92
C ALA A 276 -2.22 0.50 7.66
N THR A 277 -1.73 -0.73 7.52
CA THR A 277 -0.37 -1.11 7.91
C THR A 277 0.55 -1.04 6.70
N ALA A 278 1.83 -0.86 6.92
CA ALA A 278 2.81 -0.68 5.87
C ALA A 278 3.98 -1.64 5.97
N PHE A 279 4.59 -1.90 4.81
CA PHE A 279 6.03 -2.16 4.77
C PHE A 279 6.73 -0.82 4.65
N ARG A 280 7.48 -0.45 5.67
CA ARG A 280 8.18 0.81 5.77
C ARG A 280 9.62 0.63 5.33
N VAL A 281 10.05 1.54 4.47
CA VAL A 281 11.42 1.67 4.02
C VAL A 281 11.92 3.03 4.50
N LYS A 282 12.94 3.03 5.35
CA LYS A 282 13.56 4.25 5.86
C LYS A 282 14.91 4.47 5.17
N PHE A 283 15.09 5.67 4.64
CA PHE A 283 16.30 6.15 3.99
C PHE A 283 16.96 7.22 4.84
N ASP A 284 18.19 6.95 5.28
CA ASP A 284 19.05 7.92 5.94
C ASP A 284 20.16 8.31 4.96
N ARG A 285 19.97 9.44 4.26
CA ARG A 285 20.89 9.92 3.23
C ARG A 285 21.89 10.91 3.81
N ASP A 286 23.18 10.61 3.69
CA ASP A 286 24.25 11.57 3.95
C ASP A 286 24.41 12.50 2.75
N ILE A 287 23.94 13.73 2.89
CA ILE A 287 23.89 14.70 1.78
C ILE A 287 25.27 15.12 1.26
N ARG A 288 26.35 14.76 1.96
CA ARG A 288 27.73 15.06 1.57
C ARG A 288 28.35 14.03 0.62
N LYS A 289 27.75 12.83 0.52
CA LYS A 289 28.36 11.66 -0.15
C LYS A 289 27.90 11.42 -1.60
N GLY A 290 26.95 12.20 -2.12
CA GLY A 290 26.41 11.98 -3.47
C GLY A 290 25.53 13.11 -3.98
N ASP A 291 25.25 13.10 -5.28
CA ASP A 291 24.30 14.07 -5.87
C ASP A 291 22.86 13.59 -5.66
N ALA A 292 22.05 14.44 -5.03
CA ALA A 292 20.60 14.28 -4.87
C ALA A 292 19.86 13.98 -6.19
N ARG A 293 20.39 14.44 -7.32
CA ARG A 293 19.80 14.25 -8.65
C ARG A 293 20.20 12.93 -9.31
N ASN A 294 21.30 12.33 -8.87
CA ASN A 294 21.81 11.07 -9.37
C ASN A 294 21.26 9.90 -8.55
N LEU A 295 20.56 8.96 -9.20
CA LEU A 295 20.06 7.75 -8.55
C LEU A 295 21.12 6.67 -8.37
N ASP A 296 22.21 6.73 -9.13
CA ASP A 296 23.26 5.71 -9.04
C ASP A 296 24.10 5.87 -7.76
N ASP A 297 24.03 7.04 -7.13
CA ASP A 297 24.64 7.30 -5.83
C ASP A 297 23.78 6.81 -4.65
N PHE A 298 22.54 6.36 -4.89
CA PHE A 298 21.61 5.94 -3.84
C PHE A 298 22.19 4.87 -2.91
N MET A 299 22.80 3.82 -3.46
CA MET A 299 23.39 2.76 -2.63
C MET A 299 24.71 3.18 -1.96
N LYS A 300 25.28 4.32 -2.35
CA LYS A 300 26.55 4.84 -1.79
C LYS A 300 26.30 5.84 -0.66
N ASP A 301 25.29 6.68 -0.82
CA ASP A 301 25.03 7.83 0.05
C ASP A 301 23.88 7.60 1.04
N THR A 302 23.15 6.50 0.92
CA THR A 302 21.95 6.22 1.72
C THR A 302 22.06 4.90 2.48
N THR A 303 21.87 4.96 3.79
CA THR A 303 21.59 3.78 4.62
C THR A 303 20.11 3.45 4.54
N ILE A 304 19.76 2.19 4.35
CA ILE A 304 18.37 1.75 4.19
C ILE A 304 18.01 0.76 5.28
N SER A 305 16.89 0.99 5.95
CA SER A 305 16.28 0.04 6.89
C SER A 305 14.84 -0.26 6.50
N TYR A 306 14.36 -1.43 6.92
CA TYR A 306 13.07 -1.97 6.54
C TYR A 306 12.35 -2.51 7.76
N GLU A 307 11.03 -2.29 7.84
CA GLU A 307 10.20 -2.90 8.86
C GLU A 307 8.78 -3.15 8.36
N PHE A 308 8.14 -4.18 8.88
CA PHE A 308 6.68 -4.29 8.82
C PHE A 308 6.11 -3.56 10.03
N THR A 309 5.27 -2.55 9.81
CA THR A 309 4.68 -1.76 10.91
C THR A 309 3.56 -2.51 11.62
N ASP A 310 3.10 -3.64 11.07
CA ASP A 310 2.17 -4.55 11.73
C ASP A 310 2.95 -5.56 12.59
N PRO A 311 2.81 -5.55 13.93
CA PRO A 311 3.53 -6.46 14.80
C PRO A 311 3.27 -7.93 14.50
N GLU A 312 2.04 -8.31 14.13
CA GLU A 312 1.72 -9.71 13.81
C GLU A 312 2.44 -10.17 12.54
N ARG A 313 2.55 -9.29 11.55
CA ARG A 313 3.34 -9.56 10.35
C ARG A 313 4.84 -9.56 10.63
N ALA A 314 5.33 -8.67 11.48
CA ALA A 314 6.73 -8.60 11.86
C ALA A 314 7.22 -9.88 12.54
N LYS A 315 6.38 -10.50 13.40
CA LYS A 315 6.67 -11.79 14.07
C LYS A 315 7.00 -12.92 13.08
N LEU A 316 6.44 -12.92 11.86
CA LEU A 316 6.73 -13.94 10.85
C LEU A 316 8.20 -13.93 10.37
N PHE A 317 8.91 -12.84 10.64
CA PHE A 317 10.29 -12.60 10.25
C PHE A 317 11.24 -12.50 11.46
N GLU A 318 10.80 -12.92 12.66
CA GLU A 318 11.68 -12.99 13.82
C GLU A 318 12.88 -13.91 13.52
N GLY A 319 14.08 -13.45 13.88
CA GLY A 319 15.35 -14.13 13.54
C GLY A 319 15.79 -13.99 12.07
N LYS A 320 15.10 -13.17 11.26
CA LYS A 320 15.43 -12.95 9.84
C LYS A 320 15.69 -11.48 9.55
N LYS A 321 16.53 -11.21 8.55
CA LYS A 321 16.64 -9.88 7.94
C LYS A 321 15.72 -9.83 6.73
N VAL A 322 15.02 -8.71 6.59
CA VAL A 322 14.13 -8.45 5.46
C VAL A 322 14.58 -7.18 4.77
N TYR A 323 14.73 -7.24 3.45
CA TYR A 323 15.11 -6.08 2.64
C TYR A 323 14.60 -6.21 1.21
N LEU A 324 14.63 -5.11 0.44
CA LEU A 324 14.31 -5.14 -0.98
C LEU A 324 15.57 -5.32 -1.82
N ASP A 325 15.48 -6.20 -2.82
CA ASP A 325 16.44 -6.26 -3.92
C ASP A 325 16.25 -5.03 -4.83
N TRP A 326 17.06 -4.00 -4.62
CA TRP A 326 16.98 -2.75 -5.37
C TRP A 326 17.34 -2.89 -6.85
N GLN A 327 18.15 -3.88 -7.23
CA GLN A 327 18.37 -4.16 -8.64
C GLN A 327 17.06 -4.66 -9.25
N LYS A 328 16.38 -5.58 -8.56
CA LYS A 328 15.09 -6.08 -9.04
C LYS A 328 14.01 -5.00 -9.08
N VAL A 329 13.95 -4.13 -8.07
CA VAL A 329 13.06 -2.96 -8.07
C VAL A 329 13.32 -2.07 -9.29
N LYS A 330 14.59 -1.79 -9.63
CA LYS A 330 14.95 -0.98 -10.80
C LYS A 330 14.52 -1.65 -12.11
N GLU A 331 14.76 -2.96 -12.26
CA GLU A 331 14.34 -3.73 -13.43
C GLU A 331 12.82 -3.64 -13.64
N LEU A 332 12.03 -3.92 -12.59
CA LEU A 332 10.57 -3.86 -12.60
C LEU A 332 10.05 -2.45 -12.95
N ALA A 333 10.67 -1.41 -12.37
CA ALA A 333 10.29 -0.02 -12.64
C ALA A 333 10.53 0.40 -14.10
N GLU A 334 11.62 -0.05 -14.72
CA GLU A 334 11.90 0.25 -16.13
C GLU A 334 10.92 -0.46 -17.08
N GLU A 335 10.47 -1.68 -16.75
CA GLU A 335 9.40 -2.35 -17.52
C GLU A 335 8.07 -1.59 -17.47
N ALA A 336 7.65 -1.13 -16.29
CA ALA A 336 6.47 -0.27 -16.16
C ALA A 336 6.61 1.04 -16.96
N LYS A 337 7.78 1.67 -16.89
CA LYS A 337 8.06 2.92 -17.62
C LYS A 337 7.95 2.74 -19.13
N LYS A 338 8.52 1.66 -19.70
CA LYS A 338 8.39 1.34 -21.13
C LYS A 338 6.92 1.25 -21.55
N ARG A 339 6.10 0.56 -20.75
CA ARG A 339 4.65 0.44 -20.99
C ARG A 339 3.93 1.79 -20.94
N PHE A 340 4.18 2.61 -19.92
CA PHE A 340 3.53 3.92 -19.79
C PHE A 340 3.95 4.91 -20.89
N VAL A 341 5.18 4.81 -21.40
CA VAL A 341 5.63 5.59 -22.56
C VAL A 341 4.89 5.16 -23.82
N ALA A 342 4.78 3.85 -24.07
CA ALA A 342 4.06 3.31 -25.23
C ALA A 342 2.56 3.70 -25.23
N GLN A 343 1.93 3.80 -24.06
CA GLN A 343 0.54 4.24 -23.92
C GLN A 343 0.31 5.74 -24.21
N LYS A 344 1.34 6.59 -24.11
CA LYS A 344 1.22 8.03 -24.44
C LYS A 344 1.35 8.34 -25.93
N GLY A 345 1.84 7.37 -26.71
CA GLY A 345 1.96 7.48 -28.17
C GLY A 345 0.74 6.94 -28.93
N LYS A 346 -0.27 6.47 -28.21
CA LYS A 346 -1.63 6.18 -28.71
C LYS A 346 -2.57 7.27 -28.21
#